data_AF-A0A962UME9-F1
#
_entry.id   AF-A0A962UME9-F1
#
_cell.length_a   1.000
_cell.length_b   1.000
_cell.length_c   1.000
_cell.angle_alpha   90.00
_cell.angle_beta   90.00
_cell.angle_gamma   90.00
#
_symmetry.space_group_name_H-M   'P 1'
#
loop_
_entity.id
_entity.type
_entity.pdbx_description
1 polymer ?
#
loop_
_entity_poly.entity_id
_entity_poly.type
_entity_poly.pdbx_seq_one_letter_code
_entity_poly.pdbx_strand_id
1 'polypeptide(L)'
;MITAIIRWSIHNRLLVTLMALLLAGWGAWSARHIPLDALPDLSDVQVIVKTNYPGQAPQVVESQVTYPLATALLAVPGAVTVRGYSGFGDSFVYVIFADGTDLYWARSRVLEYLSQIAPRLPPQAQPALGPDATGVGWVYEYALVDRTGRHDLAQLRSLQD
;
A
#
# COMPACT_ATOMS: atom_id res chain seq x y z
N MET A 1 -3.76 -36.65 35.60
CA MET A 1 -4.29 -36.16 34.29
C MET A 1 -3.37 -36.56 33.13
N ILE A 2 -2.10 -36.14 33.10
CA ILE A 2 -1.14 -36.49 32.04
C ILE A 2 -1.01 -38.02 31.85
N THR A 3 -0.85 -38.77 32.94
CA THR A 3 -0.76 -40.24 32.91
C THR A 3 -2.00 -40.91 32.30
N ALA A 4 -3.18 -40.31 32.47
CA ALA A 4 -4.43 -40.83 31.90
C ALA A 4 -4.46 -40.62 30.38
N ILE A 5 -4.00 -39.46 29.89
CA ILE A 5 -3.89 -39.16 28.46
C ILE A 5 -2.88 -40.10 27.79
N ILE A 6 -1.70 -40.29 28.39
CA ILE A 6 -0.69 -41.22 27.88
C ILE A 6 -1.24 -42.64 27.80
N ARG A 7 -1.90 -43.11 28.87
CA ARG A 7 -2.48 -44.45 28.91
C ARG A 7 -3.57 -44.63 27.86
N TRP A 8 -4.42 -43.62 27.66
CA TRP A 8 -5.45 -43.63 26.62
C TRP A 8 -4.84 -43.64 25.21
N SER A 9 -3.80 -42.85 24.96
CA SER A 9 -3.09 -42.81 23.67
C SER A 9 -2.42 -44.15 23.33
N ILE A 10 -1.81 -44.81 24.32
CA ILE A 10 -1.20 -46.14 24.14
C ILE A 10 -2.28 -47.19 23.84
N HIS A 11 -3.41 -47.14 24.56
CA HIS A 11 -4.53 -48.05 24.32
C HIS A 11 -5.15 -47.86 22.93
N ASN A 12 -5.24 -46.62 22.45
CA ASN A 12 -5.83 -46.25 21.16
C ASN A 12 -4.77 -46.01 20.07
N ARG A 13 -3.67 -46.79 20.07
CA ARG A 13 -2.52 -46.59 19.17
C ARG A 13 -2.89 -46.43 17.69
N LEU A 14 -3.85 -47.20 17.19
CA LEU A 14 -4.28 -47.12 15.78
C LEU A 14 -4.91 -45.76 15.46
N LEU A 15 -5.84 -45.31 16.32
CA LEU A 15 -6.50 -44.02 16.17
C LEU A 15 -5.48 -42.88 16.22
N VAL A 16 -4.56 -42.94 17.19
CA VAL A 16 -3.49 -41.93 17.33
C VAL A 16 -2.60 -41.89 16.09
N THR A 17 -2.20 -43.05 15.55
CA THR A 17 -1.40 -43.10 14.32
C THR A 17 -2.16 -42.57 13.10
N LEU A 18 -3.45 -42.91 12.93
CA LEU A 18 -4.27 -42.37 11.85
C LEU A 18 -4.43 -40.86 11.94
N MET A 19 -4.70 -40.33 13.14
CA MET A 19 -4.77 -38.89 13.38
C MET A 19 -3.43 -38.20 13.08
N ALA A 20 -2.30 -38.81 13.48
CA ALA A 20 -0.98 -38.28 13.17
C ALA A 20 -0.70 -38.26 11.65
N LEU A 21 -1.10 -39.30 10.91
CA LEU A 21 -0.98 -39.34 9.45
C LEU A 21 -1.86 -38.31 8.76
N LEU A 22 -3.11 -38.14 9.22
CA LEU A 22 -4.00 -37.09 8.72
C LEU A 22 -3.43 -35.70 8.99
N LEU A 23 -2.91 -35.45 10.19
CA LEU A 23 -2.28 -34.19 10.54
C LEU A 23 -1.01 -33.92 9.73
N ALA A 24 -0.20 -34.95 9.50
CA ALA A 24 0.99 -34.86 8.64
C ALA A 24 0.61 -34.57 7.17
N GLY A 25 -0.42 -35.24 6.65
CA GLY A 25 -0.96 -34.99 5.32
C GLY A 25 -1.53 -33.58 5.17
N TRP A 26 -2.31 -33.13 6.15
CA TRP A 26 -2.82 -31.75 6.21
C TRP A 26 -1.67 -30.75 6.29
N GLY A 27 -0.68 -31.00 7.14
CA GLY A 27 0.50 -30.14 7.30
C GLY A 27 1.29 -30.02 6.00
N ALA A 28 1.50 -31.13 5.29
CA ALA A 28 2.16 -31.13 4.00
C ALA A 28 1.35 -30.39 2.92
N TRP A 29 0.02 -30.52 2.93
CA TRP A 29 -0.85 -29.76 2.05
C TRP A 29 -0.78 -28.26 2.37
N SER A 30 -0.92 -27.87 3.64
CA SER A 30 -0.83 -26.48 4.10
C SER A 30 0.51 -25.84 3.75
N ALA A 31 1.63 -26.52 4.02
CA ALA A 31 2.96 -26.03 3.72
C ALA A 31 3.22 -25.79 2.22
N ARG A 32 2.51 -26.49 1.33
CA ARG A 32 2.60 -26.28 -0.12
C ARG A 32 1.70 -25.15 -0.64
N HIS A 33 0.68 -24.77 0.12
CA HIS A 33 -0.31 -23.76 -0.30
C HIS A 33 -0.22 -22.46 0.51
N ILE A 34 0.67 -22.38 1.50
CA ILE A 34 0.89 -21.15 2.24
C ILE A 34 1.50 -20.10 1.29
N PRO A 35 0.93 -18.89 1.21
CA PRO A 35 1.53 -17.81 0.42
C PRO A 35 2.90 -17.49 1.01
N LEU A 36 3.90 -17.40 0.14
CA LEU A 36 5.28 -17.12 0.49
C LEU A 36 5.67 -15.80 -0.16
N ASP A 37 6.33 -14.94 0.62
CA ASP A 37 6.98 -13.73 0.14
C ASP A 37 8.44 -13.74 0.63
N ALA A 38 9.31 -12.99 -0.06
CA ALA A 38 10.72 -12.90 0.26
C ALA A 38 10.96 -12.22 1.61
N LEU A 39 10.11 -11.25 1.96
CA LEU A 39 10.18 -10.47 3.20
C LEU A 39 8.76 -10.26 3.75
N PRO A 40 8.59 -10.11 5.07
CA PRO A 40 7.33 -9.61 5.62
C PRO A 40 7.09 -8.17 5.14
N ASP A 41 5.82 -7.74 5.13
CA ASP A 41 5.50 -6.33 4.90
C ASP A 41 6.06 -5.49 6.06
N LEU A 42 6.95 -4.56 5.72
CA LEU A 42 7.61 -3.63 6.65
C LEU A 42 7.12 -2.20 6.48
N SER A 43 6.14 -1.97 5.60
CA SER A 43 5.69 -0.63 5.26
C SER A 43 4.69 -0.09 6.27
N ASP A 44 4.82 1.20 6.62
CA ASP A 44 3.84 1.90 7.43
C ASP A 44 2.51 1.99 6.67
N VAL A 45 1.39 2.05 7.41
CA VAL A 45 0.09 2.36 6.82
C VAL A 45 0.11 3.82 6.37
N GLN A 46 0.20 4.04 5.06
CA GLN A 46 0.29 5.36 4.48
C GLN A 46 -0.72 5.58 3.36
N VAL A 47 -1.25 6.80 3.29
CA VAL A 47 -2.11 7.25 2.19
C VAL A 47 -1.46 8.45 1.53
N ILE A 48 -1.26 8.36 0.22
CA ILE A 48 -0.64 9.42 -0.57
C ILE A 48 -1.76 10.25 -1.20
N VAL A 49 -1.62 11.57 -1.18
CA VAL A 49 -2.40 12.51 -1.98
C VAL A 49 -1.43 13.20 -2.93
N LYS A 50 -1.62 12.97 -4.23
CA LYS A 50 -0.87 13.66 -5.28
C LYS A 50 -1.73 14.76 -5.85
N THR A 51 -1.16 15.95 -5.98
CA THR A 51 -1.83 17.09 -6.60
C THR A 51 -0.97 17.65 -7.71
N ASN A 52 -1.47 17.62 -8.94
CA ASN A 52 -0.80 18.27 -10.07
C ASN A 52 -1.21 19.76 -10.07
N TYR A 53 -0.24 20.67 -10.18
CA TYR A 53 -0.46 22.12 -10.35
C TYR A 53 0.52 22.70 -11.39
N PRO A 54 0.34 22.39 -12.69
CA PRO A 54 1.35 22.57 -13.72
C PRO A 54 1.85 24.01 -13.87
N GLY A 55 3.15 24.17 -14.13
CA GLY A 55 3.78 25.46 -14.42
C GLY A 55 4.06 26.34 -13.20
N GLN A 56 3.80 25.86 -11.98
CA GLN A 56 3.98 26.62 -10.76
C GLN A 56 5.32 26.32 -10.08
N ALA A 57 5.94 27.36 -9.54
CA ALA A 57 7.17 27.25 -8.76
C ALA A 57 6.91 26.51 -7.42
N PRO A 58 7.90 25.79 -6.87
CA PRO A 58 7.76 25.04 -5.62
C PRO A 58 7.18 25.86 -4.46
N GLN A 59 7.55 27.14 -4.33
CA GLN A 59 7.03 28.03 -3.29
C GLN A 59 5.52 28.30 -3.42
N VAL A 60 5.02 28.41 -4.66
CA VAL A 60 3.61 28.60 -4.95
C VAL A 60 2.84 27.31 -4.66
N VAL A 61 3.40 26.17 -5.07
CA VAL A 61 2.85 24.85 -4.76
C VAL A 61 2.75 24.64 -3.25
N GLU A 62 3.81 24.96 -2.50
CA GLU A 62 3.82 24.87 -1.05
C GLU A 62 2.72 25.71 -0.40
N SER A 63 2.68 27.01 -0.73
CA SER A 63 1.77 27.95 -0.07
C SER A 63 0.30 27.77 -0.45
N GLN A 64 0.00 27.35 -1.69
CA GLN A 64 -1.38 27.27 -2.19
C GLN A 64 -1.96 25.86 -2.21
N VAL A 65 -1.11 24.82 -2.17
CA VAL A 65 -1.55 23.42 -2.31
C VAL A 65 -1.07 22.57 -1.14
N THR A 66 0.24 22.38 -1.00
CA THR A 66 0.80 21.41 -0.05
C THR A 66 0.50 21.77 1.39
N TYR A 67 0.71 23.03 1.78
CA TYR A 67 0.49 23.49 3.16
C TYR A 67 -0.99 23.43 3.57
N PRO A 68 -1.95 23.95 2.77
CA PRO A 68 -3.38 23.77 3.07
C PRO A 68 -3.81 22.31 3.14
N LEU A 69 -3.28 21.44 2.27
CA LEU A 69 -3.58 20.00 2.29
C LEU A 69 -3.01 19.33 3.54
N ALA A 70 -1.73 19.52 3.82
CA ALA A 70 -1.05 18.88 4.95
C ALA A 70 -1.69 19.29 6.28
N THR A 71 -2.00 20.58 6.46
CA THR A 71 -2.65 21.09 7.67
C THR A 71 -4.05 20.55 7.86
N ALA A 72 -4.84 20.41 6.78
CA ALA A 72 -6.16 19.79 6.85
C ALA A 72 -6.07 18.28 7.16
N LEU A 73 -5.09 17.59 6.58
CA LEU A 73 -4.92 16.14 6.74
C LEU A 73 -4.30 15.74 8.08
N LEU A 74 -3.63 16.66 8.80
CA LEU A 74 -3.22 16.45 10.19
C LEU A 74 -4.42 16.22 11.13
N ALA A 75 -5.59 16.73 10.78
CA ALA A 75 -6.81 16.55 11.57
C ALA A 75 -7.54 15.23 11.28
N VAL A 76 -7.01 14.40 10.36
CA VAL A 76 -7.57 13.08 10.07
C VAL A 76 -7.35 12.17 11.30
N PRO A 77 -8.40 11.53 11.83
CA PRO A 77 -8.25 10.61 12.96
C PRO A 77 -7.26 9.49 12.65
N GLY A 78 -6.35 9.22 13.59
CA GLY A 78 -5.34 8.17 13.45
C GLY A 78 -4.09 8.57 12.66
N ALA A 79 -4.04 9.78 12.09
CA ALA A 79 -2.81 10.30 11.49
C ALA A 79 -1.75 10.54 12.57
N VAL A 80 -0.57 9.94 12.38
CA VAL A 80 0.60 10.08 13.27
C VAL A 80 1.50 11.18 12.76
N THR A 81 1.81 11.17 11.46
CA THR A 81 2.59 12.22 10.82
C THR A 81 2.07 12.50 9.42
N VAL A 82 2.21 13.76 8.98
CA VAL A 82 1.91 14.17 7.60
C VAL A 82 3.16 14.80 7.00
N ARG A 83 3.62 14.26 5.87
CA ARG A 83 4.82 14.75 5.16
C ARG A 83 4.40 15.38 3.84
N GLY A 84 4.75 16.65 3.64
CA GLY A 84 4.50 17.38 2.40
C GLY A 84 5.78 17.54 1.58
N TYR A 85 5.66 17.38 0.26
CA TYR A 85 6.73 17.65 -0.70
C TYR A 85 6.18 18.54 -1.81
N SER A 86 6.85 19.66 -2.04
CA SER A 86 6.47 20.65 -3.06
C SER A 86 7.54 20.70 -4.14
N GLY A 87 7.22 20.18 -5.31
CA GLY A 87 8.04 20.21 -6.51
C GLY A 87 7.59 21.30 -7.48
N PHE A 88 8.28 21.39 -8.62
CA PHE A 88 7.81 22.22 -9.72
C PHE A 88 6.59 21.57 -10.36
N GLY A 89 5.43 22.19 -10.24
CA GLY A 89 4.19 21.70 -10.83
C GLY A 89 3.51 20.51 -10.13
N ASP A 90 4.06 19.99 -9.04
CA ASP A 90 3.57 18.80 -8.34
C ASP A 90 3.66 18.94 -6.82
N SER A 91 2.64 18.46 -6.11
CA SER A 91 2.60 18.33 -4.65
C SER A 91 2.34 16.87 -4.26
N PHE A 92 3.12 16.36 -3.32
CA PHE A 92 2.89 15.04 -2.69
C PHE A 92 2.69 15.20 -1.19
N VAL A 93 1.55 14.74 -0.69
CA VAL A 93 1.26 14.69 0.75
C VAL A 93 1.12 13.24 1.18
N TYR A 94 1.95 12.81 2.11
CA TYR A 94 1.93 11.47 2.69
C TYR A 94 1.30 11.55 4.08
N VAL A 95 0.18 10.89 4.28
CA VAL A 95 -0.48 10.75 5.58
C VAL A 95 -0.13 9.39 6.14
N ILE A 96 0.63 9.36 7.24
CA ILE A 96 1.11 8.14 7.89
C ILE A 96 0.27 7.88 9.13
N PHE A 97 -0.24 6.66 9.25
CA PHE A 97 -1.10 6.21 10.34
C PHE A 97 -0.34 5.33 11.32
N ALA A 98 -0.94 5.07 12.47
CA ALA A 98 -0.38 4.16 13.46
C ALA A 98 -0.45 2.70 12.96
N ASP A 99 0.50 1.88 13.40
CA ASP A 99 0.52 0.45 13.10
C ASP A 99 -0.80 -0.24 13.46
N GLY A 100 -1.24 -1.16 12.62
CA GLY A 100 -2.50 -1.88 12.78
C GLY A 100 -3.75 -1.10 12.36
N THR A 101 -3.61 0.13 11.87
CA THR A 101 -4.72 0.85 11.22
C THR A 101 -5.13 0.15 9.94
N ASP A 102 -6.42 -0.08 9.74
CA ASP A 102 -6.92 -0.63 8.47
C ASP A 102 -6.69 0.35 7.31
N LEU A 103 -6.02 -0.13 6.26
CA LEU A 103 -5.64 0.70 5.11
C LEU A 103 -6.86 1.30 4.41
N TYR A 104 -7.93 0.53 4.22
CA TYR A 104 -9.13 1.00 3.52
C TYR A 104 -9.92 2.01 4.35
N TRP A 105 -9.94 1.84 5.67
CA TRP A 105 -10.43 2.83 6.60
C TRP A 105 -9.64 4.13 6.49
N ALA A 106 -8.31 4.07 6.55
CA ALA A 106 -7.43 5.24 6.43
C ALA A 106 -7.66 5.98 5.10
N ARG A 107 -7.71 5.26 3.98
CA ARG A 107 -8.01 5.81 2.65
C ARG A 107 -9.37 6.50 2.60
N SER A 108 -10.40 5.89 3.20
CA SER A 108 -11.75 6.46 3.25
C SER A 108 -11.82 7.72 4.11
N ARG A 109 -11.11 7.76 5.24
CA ARG A 109 -11.00 8.96 6.09
C ARG A 109 -10.26 10.08 5.36
N VAL A 110 -9.15 9.78 4.69
CA VAL A 110 -8.41 10.77 3.89
C VAL A 110 -9.27 11.31 2.76
N LEU A 111 -10.01 10.45 2.06
CA LEU A 111 -10.91 10.88 0.98
C LEU A 111 -12.00 11.84 1.48
N GLU A 112 -12.58 11.57 2.66
CA GLU A 112 -13.57 12.45 3.28
C GLU A 112 -13.00 13.86 3.52
N TYR A 113 -11.84 13.96 4.16
CA TYR A 113 -11.19 15.25 4.40
C TYR A 113 -10.72 15.92 3.11
N LEU A 114 -10.23 15.12 2.15
CA LEU A 114 -9.81 15.61 0.83
C LEU A 114 -10.96 16.27 0.09
N SER A 115 -12.15 15.67 0.13
CA SER A 115 -13.35 16.22 -0.52
C SER A 115 -13.81 17.56 0.09
N GLN A 116 -13.53 17.80 1.38
CA GLN A 116 -13.85 19.05 2.06
C GLN A 116 -12.86 20.18 1.75
N ILE A 117 -11.57 19.84 1.58
CA ILE A 117 -10.51 20.82 1.33
C ILE A 117 -10.33 21.12 -0.17
N ALA A 118 -10.64 20.17 -1.06
CA ALA A 118 -10.47 20.33 -2.51
C ALA A 118 -11.08 21.62 -3.08
N PRO A 119 -12.29 22.08 -2.67
CA PRO A 119 -12.86 23.34 -3.17
C PRO A 119 -12.08 24.60 -2.75
N ARG A 120 -11.20 24.52 -1.75
CA ARG A 120 -10.36 25.64 -1.29
C ARG A 120 -9.03 25.72 -2.03
N LEU A 121 -8.68 24.71 -2.81
CA LEU A 121 -7.47 24.71 -3.63
C LEU A 121 -7.67 25.52 -4.91
N PRO A 122 -6.59 25.99 -5.56
CA PRO A 122 -6.67 26.60 -6.87
C PRO A 122 -7.43 25.69 -7.87
N PRO A 123 -8.27 26.24 -8.77
CA PRO A 123 -9.06 25.43 -9.71
C PRO A 123 -8.22 24.51 -10.62
N GLN A 124 -6.95 24.88 -10.86
CA GLN A 124 -6.01 24.09 -11.66
C GLN A 124 -5.30 22.99 -10.84
N ALA A 125 -5.38 23.04 -9.51
CA ALA A 125 -4.81 22.04 -8.63
C ALA A 125 -5.78 20.86 -8.51
N GLN A 126 -5.41 19.70 -9.03
CA GLN A 126 -6.25 18.51 -9.05
C GLN A 126 -5.71 17.48 -8.05
N PRO A 127 -6.21 17.47 -6.79
CA PRO A 127 -5.78 16.47 -5.82
C PRO A 127 -6.42 15.12 -6.13
N ALA A 128 -5.63 14.06 -6.02
CA ALA A 128 -6.07 12.68 -6.19
C ALA A 128 -5.42 11.77 -5.14
N LEU A 129 -6.13 10.72 -4.72
CA LEU A 129 -5.50 9.65 -3.94
C LEU A 129 -4.50 8.90 -4.81
N GLY A 130 -3.35 8.60 -4.21
CA GLY A 130 -2.36 7.70 -4.77
C GLY A 130 -2.86 6.25 -4.83
N PRO A 131 -2.08 5.38 -5.50
CA PRO A 131 -2.42 3.97 -5.63
C PRO A 131 -2.54 3.27 -4.28
N ASP A 132 -3.15 2.10 -4.27
CA ASP A 132 -3.22 1.22 -3.11
C ASP A 132 -1.95 0.38 -2.98
N ALA A 133 -0.80 1.07 -2.96
CA ALA A 133 0.53 0.46 -2.93
C ALA A 133 1.55 1.41 -2.29
N THR A 134 2.63 0.84 -1.75
CA THR A 134 3.78 1.57 -1.22
C THR A 134 4.97 1.46 -2.18
N GLY A 135 6.10 2.11 -1.85
CA GLY A 135 7.35 1.96 -2.61
C GLY A 135 7.87 0.51 -2.65
N VAL A 136 7.43 -0.36 -1.72
CA VAL A 136 7.76 -1.79 -1.71
C VAL A 136 6.94 -2.58 -2.74
N GLY A 137 5.82 -2.02 -3.21
CA GLY A 137 4.92 -2.66 -4.19
C GLY A 137 5.46 -2.75 -5.63
N TRP A 138 6.71 -2.39 -5.87
CA TRP A 138 7.35 -2.45 -7.18
C TRP A 138 7.88 -3.87 -7.43
N VAL A 139 6.99 -4.75 -7.92
CA VAL A 139 7.29 -6.19 -8.06
C VAL A 139 8.03 -6.52 -9.35
N TYR A 140 7.66 -5.87 -10.46
CA TYR A 140 8.24 -6.15 -11.77
C TYR A 140 8.39 -4.88 -12.59
N GLU A 141 9.60 -4.65 -13.10
CA GLU A 141 9.94 -3.55 -13.99
C GLU A 141 10.42 -4.10 -15.33
N TYR A 142 10.11 -3.40 -16.41
CA TYR A 142 10.55 -3.76 -17.76
C TYR A 142 10.80 -2.52 -18.62
N ALA A 143 11.48 -2.73 -19.75
CA ALA A 143 11.71 -1.71 -20.76
C ALA A 143 11.29 -2.23 -22.13
N LEU A 144 10.59 -1.39 -22.90
CA LEU A 144 10.32 -1.64 -24.32
C LEU A 144 11.50 -1.13 -25.14
N VAL A 145 12.10 -2.00 -25.94
CA VAL A 145 13.27 -1.67 -26.77
C VAL A 145 13.07 -2.23 -28.18
N ASP A 146 13.02 -1.35 -29.17
CA ASP A 146 13.09 -1.73 -30.58
C ASP A 146 14.51 -1.58 -31.13
N ARG A 147 15.17 -2.71 -31.39
CA ARG A 147 16.52 -2.75 -31.98
C ARG A 147 16.51 -2.61 -33.50
N THR A 148 15.35 -2.68 -34.15
CA THR A 148 15.22 -2.55 -35.61
C THR A 148 15.09 -1.09 -36.06
N GLY A 149 14.84 -0.17 -35.12
CA GLY A 149 14.66 1.25 -35.41
C GLY A 149 13.35 1.60 -36.12
N ARG A 150 12.37 0.69 -36.12
CA ARG A 150 11.04 0.91 -36.72
C ARG A 150 10.14 1.71 -35.80
N HIS A 151 10.37 1.62 -34.49
CA HIS A 151 9.66 2.35 -33.46
C HIS A 151 10.56 3.34 -32.73
N ASP A 152 10.09 4.57 -32.64
CA ASP A 152 10.71 5.61 -31.82
C ASP A 152 10.15 5.61 -30.38
N LEU A 153 10.70 6.48 -29.52
CA LEU A 153 10.30 6.56 -28.11
C LEU A 153 8.83 6.95 -27.93
N ALA A 154 8.27 7.77 -28.83
CA ALA A 154 6.87 8.18 -28.75
C ALA A 154 5.95 6.98 -29.02
N GLN A 155 6.25 6.20 -30.06
CA GLN A 155 5.50 4.99 -30.39
C GLN A 155 5.62 3.91 -29.32
N LEU A 156 6.83 3.68 -28.78
CA LEU A 156 7.02 2.72 -27.69
C LEU A 156 6.27 3.14 -26.42
N ARG A 157 6.19 4.45 -26.12
CA ARG A 157 5.37 4.97 -25.02
C ARG A 157 3.87 4.78 -25.28
N SER A 158 3.40 5.06 -26.49
CA SER A 158 1.99 4.82 -26.84
C SER A 158 1.62 3.34 -26.87
N LEU A 159 2.57 2.43 -27.00
CA LEU A 159 2.34 0.98 -26.84
C LEU A 159 2.21 0.58 -25.37
N GLN A 160 2.87 1.33 -24.47
CA GLN A 160 2.82 1.13 -23.03
C GLN A 160 1.55 1.69 -22.39
N ASP A 161 1.14 2.87 -22.84
CA ASP A 161 -0.01 3.64 -22.33
C ASP A 161 -1.36 3.05 -22.83
#